data_AF-A0A2N2MGM1-F1
#
_entry.id   AF-A0A2N2MGM1-F1
#
_cell.length_a   1.000
_cell.length_b   1.000
_cell.length_c   1.000
_cell.angle_alpha   90.00
_cell.angle_beta   90.00
_cell.angle_gamma   90.00
#
_symmetry.space_group_name_H-M   'P 1'
#
loop_
_entity.id
_entity.type
_entity.pdbx_description
1 polymer ?
#
loop_
_entity_poly.entity_id
_entity_poly.type
_entity_poly.pdbx_seq_one_letter_code
_entity_poly.pdbx_strand_id
1 'polypeptide(L)'
;MKNAIYERLSSVIRLLLMATLVMTFTLGSGQSARAATSPAPVNLRAATSFVILTKTGITNVPASAITGNLGASPIDSTAITGLSLVADSTNTFSRSSQVTGKIYAANYSSPTPSNLTTAVSNMQTAYVDAAGRTLPDFTELYSGNLSGRTLAPGLYKWGTDVLITSDVTLAGTSSDVWIFQIAGDLTMGSGAQMLLSGGANANNIFWQVGGGTGVEIGTTAHVEGTLLAAKAIHFRTGASLNGRALSQTAVTLDKNTIVISTPASSVFADVPLTHWANSYIERLYFAGIISGCSINPLNYCPDKLVTRAEMAVVLLKSMHGSSYAPPAVGASTGFADVPVSHWAAAWIKQLAVEGIISGCGAGNYCPDAPVNRAVMAVLLLKAKHGSGYTPPVVGASTGFSDVPVSHWAAAYIKQLVAEGITSGCGGGLYCPNANVTRAQLAVFLVKTFNIP
;
A
#
# COMPACT_ATOMS: atom_id res chain seq x y z
N MET A 1 31.93 -61.00 28.31
CA MET A 1 32.20 -59.56 28.10
C MET A 1 32.34 -59.25 26.62
N LYS A 2 31.21 -59.10 25.90
CA LYS A 2 31.08 -58.41 24.60
C LYS A 2 29.62 -58.41 24.06
N ASN A 3 28.60 -58.60 24.91
CA ASN A 3 27.19 -58.68 24.50
C ASN A 3 26.25 -57.95 25.49
N ALA A 4 26.66 -56.79 26.02
CA ALA A 4 25.85 -56.00 26.96
C ALA A 4 25.81 -54.50 26.59
N ILE A 5 25.91 -54.17 25.30
CA ILE A 5 25.81 -52.78 24.79
C ILE A 5 24.67 -52.62 23.76
N TYR A 6 23.92 -53.69 23.45
CA TYR A 6 22.80 -53.66 22.48
C TYR A 6 21.39 -53.65 23.10
N GLU A 7 21.24 -53.57 24.43
CA GLU A 7 19.92 -53.49 25.10
C GLU A 7 19.50 -52.06 25.51
N ARG A 8 20.16 -51.02 24.97
CA ARG A 8 19.71 -49.61 25.14
C ARG A 8 19.61 -48.83 23.83
N LEU A 9 19.20 -49.49 22.74
CA LEU A 9 19.02 -48.83 21.43
C LEU A 9 17.80 -49.31 20.61
N SER A 10 16.72 -49.75 21.25
CA SER A 10 15.50 -50.20 20.55
C SER A 10 14.19 -49.61 21.11
N SER A 11 14.19 -48.34 21.55
CA SER A 11 12.98 -47.69 22.08
C SER A 11 12.62 -46.35 21.42
N VAL A 12 13.11 -46.05 20.21
CA VAL A 12 12.83 -44.77 19.52
C VAL A 12 12.37 -44.90 18.06
N ILE A 13 12.29 -46.09 17.45
CA ILE A 13 11.83 -46.20 16.05
C ILE A 13 10.90 -47.40 15.90
N ARG A 14 9.59 -47.16 16.00
CA ARG A 14 8.46 -47.83 15.32
C ARG A 14 7.16 -47.39 15.98
N LEU A 15 6.71 -46.18 15.65
CA LEU A 15 5.36 -45.72 15.93
C LEU A 15 4.63 -45.49 14.60
N LEU A 16 3.38 -45.98 14.55
CA LEU A 16 2.32 -45.80 13.55
C LEU A 16 2.34 -46.69 12.29
N LEU A 17 1.75 -47.87 12.43
CA LEU A 17 0.98 -48.50 11.36
C LEU A 17 -0.40 -47.82 11.29
N MET A 18 -0.80 -47.44 10.08
CA MET A 18 -2.09 -46.84 9.72
C MET A 18 -3.26 -47.79 10.00
N ALA A 19 -4.27 -47.31 10.71
CA ALA A 19 -5.62 -47.86 10.68
C ALA A 19 -6.42 -47.13 9.60
N THR A 20 -6.69 -47.80 8.49
CA THR A 20 -7.54 -47.28 7.41
C THR A 20 -9.00 -47.42 7.80
N LEU A 21 -9.61 -46.34 8.30
CA LEU A 21 -11.06 -46.23 8.45
C LEU A 21 -11.64 -45.77 7.11
N VAL A 22 -12.28 -46.69 6.38
CA VAL A 22 -13.04 -46.35 5.16
C VAL A 22 -14.38 -45.75 5.61
N MET A 23 -14.48 -44.43 5.63
CA MET A 23 -15.76 -43.73 5.64
C MET A 23 -16.32 -43.72 4.22
N THR A 24 -17.32 -44.54 3.93
CA THR A 24 -18.16 -44.40 2.75
C THR A 24 -19.04 -43.15 2.92
N PHE A 25 -18.67 -42.06 2.27
CA PHE A 25 -19.53 -40.89 2.10
C PHE A 25 -20.51 -41.16 0.96
N THR A 26 -21.79 -41.31 1.31
CA THR A 26 -22.89 -41.15 0.35
C THR A 26 -22.90 -39.72 -0.16
N LEU A 27 -22.70 -39.54 -1.47
CA LEU A 27 -22.89 -38.26 -2.17
C LEU A 27 -24.37 -37.89 -2.11
N GLY A 28 -24.76 -37.12 -1.10
CA GLY A 28 -25.86 -36.19 -1.26
C GLY A 28 -25.46 -35.17 -2.32
N SER A 29 -26.38 -34.87 -3.24
CA SER A 29 -26.23 -33.86 -4.30
C SER A 29 -25.89 -32.50 -3.70
N GLY A 30 -24.60 -32.25 -3.48
CA GLY A 30 -24.02 -31.02 -2.97
C GLY A 30 -23.40 -30.22 -4.11
N GLN A 31 -23.72 -28.95 -4.15
CA GLN A 31 -23.15 -27.96 -5.06
C GLN A 31 -21.61 -28.06 -5.07
N SER A 32 -21.02 -28.15 -6.26
CA SER A 32 -19.57 -28.20 -6.45
C SER A 32 -18.91 -26.91 -5.93
N ALA A 33 -18.33 -26.97 -4.73
CA ALA A 33 -17.48 -25.89 -4.22
C ALA A 33 -16.10 -25.97 -4.89
N ARG A 34 -15.74 -24.94 -5.66
CA ARG A 34 -14.35 -24.69 -6.06
C ARG A 34 -13.53 -24.39 -4.80
N ALA A 35 -12.28 -24.82 -4.74
CA ALA A 35 -11.34 -24.39 -3.71
C ALA A 35 -11.18 -22.87 -3.83
N ALA A 36 -11.60 -22.13 -2.81
CA ALA A 36 -11.52 -20.67 -2.76
C ALA A 36 -10.06 -20.24 -2.87
N THR A 37 -9.70 -19.59 -3.97
CA THR A 37 -8.39 -18.95 -4.12
C THR A 37 -8.51 -17.52 -3.61
N SER A 38 -7.73 -17.15 -2.59
CA SER A 38 -7.74 -15.79 -2.03
C SER A 38 -7.59 -14.75 -3.16
N PRO A 39 -8.52 -13.79 -3.30
CA PRO A 39 -8.42 -12.77 -4.34
C PRO A 39 -7.22 -11.86 -4.10
N ALA A 40 -6.74 -11.18 -5.14
CA ALA A 40 -5.75 -10.13 -4.96
C ALA A 40 -6.33 -8.98 -4.12
N PRO A 41 -5.57 -8.35 -3.21
CA PRO A 41 -6.03 -7.20 -2.43
C PRO A 41 -6.53 -6.05 -3.31
N VAL A 42 -7.43 -5.21 -2.79
CA VAL A 42 -7.86 -3.98 -3.47
C VAL A 42 -6.81 -2.90 -3.25
N ASN A 43 -6.39 -2.27 -4.34
CA ASN A 43 -5.31 -1.31 -4.29
C ASN A 43 -5.81 0.11 -4.00
N LEU A 44 -5.54 0.62 -2.78
CA LEU A 44 -5.98 1.94 -2.32
C LEU A 44 -5.07 3.09 -2.78
N ARG A 45 -3.85 2.80 -3.23
CA ARG A 45 -2.85 3.80 -3.63
C ARG A 45 -2.74 4.95 -2.61
N ALA A 46 -2.75 6.21 -3.04
CA ALA A 46 -2.70 7.37 -2.15
C ALA A 46 -3.83 7.42 -1.09
N ALA A 47 -4.98 6.75 -1.31
CA ALA A 47 -6.04 6.66 -0.30
C ALA A 47 -5.61 5.83 0.93
N THR A 48 -4.57 4.99 0.82
CA THR A 48 -4.04 4.19 1.94
C THR A 48 -3.56 5.06 3.12
N SER A 49 -3.20 6.31 2.85
CA SER A 49 -2.68 7.27 3.84
C SER A 49 -3.76 7.84 4.77
N PHE A 50 -5.03 7.52 4.53
CA PHE A 50 -6.17 8.07 5.25
C PHE A 50 -6.93 6.97 6.00
N VAL A 51 -7.28 7.26 7.26
CA VAL A 51 -8.23 6.46 8.02
C VAL A 51 -9.67 6.82 7.66
N ILE A 52 -9.91 8.10 7.35
CA ILE A 52 -11.18 8.60 6.83
C ILE A 52 -10.90 9.47 5.61
N LEU A 53 -11.54 9.18 4.49
CA LEU A 53 -11.47 10.00 3.28
C LEU A 53 -12.87 10.15 2.68
N THR A 54 -13.29 11.39 2.44
CA THR A 54 -14.66 11.72 2.01
C THR A 54 -14.69 12.75 0.89
N LYS A 55 -15.84 12.88 0.21
CA LYS A 55 -16.04 13.94 -0.79
C LYS A 55 -16.90 15.11 -0.31
N THR A 56 -17.82 14.86 0.61
CA THR A 56 -18.87 15.82 1.01
C THR A 56 -18.89 16.12 2.51
N GLY A 57 -17.94 15.61 3.29
CA GLY A 57 -17.73 16.09 4.66
C GLY A 57 -17.54 14.98 5.70
N ILE A 58 -17.11 15.43 6.88
CA ILE A 58 -16.93 14.60 8.07
C ILE A 58 -17.62 15.32 9.22
N THR A 59 -18.63 14.68 9.82
CA THR A 59 -19.35 15.24 10.97
C THR A 59 -19.07 14.39 12.19
N ASN A 60 -18.73 15.01 13.32
CA ASN A 60 -18.44 14.30 14.55
C ASN A 60 -19.24 14.86 15.72
N VAL A 61 -19.88 13.98 16.50
CA VAL A 61 -20.38 14.31 17.85
C VAL A 61 -19.29 13.88 18.85
N PRO A 62 -18.63 14.84 19.53
CA PRO A 62 -17.47 14.54 20.39
C PRO A 62 -17.81 13.71 21.66
N ALA A 63 -16.84 13.02 22.26
CA ALA A 63 -15.44 12.89 21.83
C ALA A 63 -15.19 11.55 21.13
N SER A 64 -14.74 11.60 19.88
CA SER A 64 -14.18 10.45 19.17
C SER A 64 -12.67 10.34 19.43
N ALA A 65 -12.11 9.14 19.30
CA ALA A 65 -10.68 8.86 19.32
C ALA A 65 -10.26 8.28 17.96
N ILE A 66 -9.56 9.09 17.17
CA ILE A 66 -9.22 8.75 15.78
C ILE A 66 -7.71 8.64 15.64
N THR A 67 -7.23 7.54 15.08
CA THR A 67 -5.80 7.32 14.80
C THR A 67 -5.60 7.15 13.29
N GLY A 68 -4.88 8.08 12.69
CA GLY A 68 -4.68 8.19 11.24
C GLY A 68 -5.13 9.53 10.67
N ASN A 69 -4.86 9.75 9.38
CA ASN A 69 -5.19 11.01 8.73
C ASN A 69 -6.65 11.07 8.24
N LEU A 70 -7.24 12.26 8.29
CA LEU A 70 -8.57 12.53 7.74
C LEU A 70 -8.44 13.41 6.49
N GLY A 71 -9.30 13.19 5.50
CA GLY A 71 -9.33 13.97 4.27
C GLY A 71 -10.75 14.24 3.78
N ALA A 72 -11.00 15.45 3.29
CA ALA A 72 -12.21 15.79 2.56
C ALA A 72 -11.88 16.58 1.29
N SER A 73 -12.36 16.11 0.13
CA SER A 73 -12.20 16.80 -1.16
C SER A 73 -13.21 16.29 -2.19
N PRO A 74 -13.87 17.16 -2.97
CA PRO A 74 -13.53 18.56 -3.23
C PRO A 74 -14.07 19.54 -2.18
N ILE A 75 -14.83 19.07 -1.19
CA ILE A 75 -15.37 19.96 -0.16
C ILE A 75 -14.26 20.53 0.74
N ASP A 76 -14.51 21.73 1.27
CA ASP A 76 -13.57 22.45 2.12
C ASP A 76 -13.62 22.02 3.59
N SER A 77 -12.75 22.62 4.40
CA SER A 77 -12.64 22.32 5.83
C SER A 77 -13.89 22.68 6.64
N THR A 78 -14.81 23.50 6.12
CA THR A 78 -16.04 23.89 6.85
C THR A 78 -17.02 22.73 6.96
N ALA A 79 -16.94 21.75 6.05
CA ALA A 79 -17.69 20.51 6.11
C ALA A 79 -17.04 19.44 7.02
N ILE A 80 -15.94 19.78 7.70
CA ILE A 80 -15.33 18.95 8.74
C ILE A 80 -15.71 19.54 10.10
N THR A 81 -16.77 19.01 10.71
CA THR A 81 -17.42 19.61 11.89
C THR A 81 -17.26 18.76 13.15
N GLY A 82 -17.32 19.40 14.32
CA GLY A 82 -17.22 18.72 15.61
C GLY A 82 -15.84 18.17 15.97
N LEU A 83 -14.79 18.57 15.25
CA LEU A 83 -13.40 18.20 15.56
C LEU A 83 -12.59 19.36 16.15
N SER A 84 -13.16 20.57 16.28
CA SER A 84 -12.45 21.75 16.80
C SER A 84 -11.09 21.95 16.13
N LEU A 85 -11.11 22.07 14.80
CA LEU A 85 -9.89 22.12 13.98
C LEU A 85 -9.01 23.32 14.33
N VAL A 86 -7.71 23.06 14.48
CA VAL A 86 -6.68 24.10 14.61
C VAL A 86 -5.74 23.97 13.42
N ALA A 87 -5.74 24.98 12.55
CA ALA A 87 -4.84 25.00 11.39
C ALA A 87 -3.37 25.05 11.84
N ASP A 88 -2.52 24.29 11.16
CA ASP A 88 -1.07 24.36 11.32
C ASP A 88 -0.53 25.69 10.76
N SER A 89 0.65 26.15 11.21
CA SER A 89 1.25 27.40 10.75
C SER A 89 1.49 27.45 9.24
N THR A 90 1.64 26.30 8.59
CA THR A 90 1.79 26.21 7.13
C THR A 90 0.46 26.29 6.37
N ASN A 91 -0.67 26.19 7.08
CA ASN A 91 -2.01 26.06 6.52
C ASN A 91 -2.17 24.91 5.50
N THR A 92 -1.28 23.91 5.55
CA THR A 92 -1.37 22.71 4.68
C THR A 92 -2.22 21.60 5.31
N PHE A 93 -2.45 21.64 6.62
CA PHE A 93 -3.31 20.71 7.37
C PHE A 93 -3.80 21.36 8.67
N SER A 94 -4.74 20.69 9.33
CA SER A 94 -5.20 21.02 10.69
C SER A 94 -4.96 19.85 11.65
N ARG A 95 -5.02 20.16 12.95
CA ARG A 95 -4.95 19.23 14.07
C ARG A 95 -6.25 19.26 14.88
N SER A 96 -6.47 18.23 15.68
CA SER A 96 -7.55 18.13 16.66
C SER A 96 -7.08 17.30 17.85
N SER A 97 -7.58 17.57 19.06
CA SER A 97 -7.32 16.73 20.23
C SER A 97 -7.93 15.33 20.13
N GLN A 98 -8.89 15.14 19.22
CA GLN A 98 -9.56 13.86 18.94
C GLN A 98 -8.82 13.01 17.89
N VAL A 99 -7.77 13.56 17.26
CA VAL A 99 -7.10 12.95 16.11
C VAL A 99 -5.60 12.81 16.36
N THR A 100 -5.13 11.57 16.48
CA THR A 100 -3.72 11.22 16.37
C THR A 100 -3.37 11.09 14.88
N GLY A 101 -3.10 12.22 14.25
CA GLY A 101 -2.90 12.32 12.80
C GLY A 101 -3.02 13.76 12.31
N LYS A 102 -3.16 13.92 10.98
CA LYS A 102 -3.39 15.21 10.33
C LYS A 102 -4.74 15.21 9.61
N ILE A 103 -5.37 16.38 9.58
CA ILE A 103 -6.67 16.60 8.94
C ILE A 103 -6.42 17.48 7.72
N TYR A 104 -6.88 17.06 6.56
CA TYR A 104 -6.64 17.73 5.28
C TYR A 104 -7.98 18.09 4.61
N ALA A 105 -8.05 19.27 4.00
CA ALA A 105 -9.23 19.72 3.26
C ALA A 105 -8.85 20.44 1.96
N ALA A 106 -9.80 20.53 1.02
CA ALA A 106 -9.55 21.04 -0.32
C ALA A 106 -9.12 22.52 -0.39
N ASN A 107 -9.48 23.34 0.61
CA ASN A 107 -9.14 24.76 0.69
C ASN A 107 -7.78 25.05 1.37
N TYR A 108 -7.02 24.03 1.74
CA TYR A 108 -5.71 24.20 2.37
C TYR A 108 -4.62 24.53 1.35
N SER A 109 -3.50 25.05 1.86
CA SER A 109 -2.35 25.45 1.03
C SER A 109 -1.71 24.24 0.33
N SER A 110 -1.10 24.51 -0.83
CA SER A 110 -0.35 23.52 -1.62
C SER A 110 0.71 22.79 -0.76
N PRO A 111 0.92 21.47 -0.92
CA PRO A 111 0.39 20.58 -1.98
C PRO A 111 -0.91 19.85 -1.61
N THR A 112 -1.63 20.27 -0.57
CA THR A 112 -2.77 19.52 -0.04
C THR A 112 -3.91 19.32 -1.04
N PRO A 113 -4.35 20.33 -1.82
CA PRO A 113 -5.46 20.13 -2.76
C PRO A 113 -5.18 19.09 -3.83
N SER A 114 -3.98 19.10 -4.44
CA SER A 114 -3.57 18.13 -5.46
C SER A 114 -3.41 16.73 -4.89
N ASN A 115 -2.87 16.61 -3.67
CA ASN A 115 -2.72 15.33 -2.99
C ASN A 115 -4.08 14.71 -2.65
N LEU A 116 -5.03 15.52 -2.16
CA LEU A 116 -6.40 15.07 -1.87
C LEU A 116 -7.16 14.68 -3.13
N THR A 117 -7.01 15.44 -4.21
CA THR A 117 -7.61 15.09 -5.52
C THR A 117 -7.12 13.72 -5.98
N THR A 118 -5.82 13.47 -5.86
CA THR A 118 -5.20 12.17 -6.16
C THR A 118 -5.72 11.06 -5.25
N ALA A 119 -5.83 11.32 -3.94
CA ALA A 119 -6.33 10.34 -2.97
C ALA A 119 -7.80 9.97 -3.23
N VAL A 120 -8.67 10.95 -3.51
CA VAL A 120 -10.09 10.73 -3.82
C VAL A 120 -10.25 9.98 -5.14
N SER A 121 -9.48 10.33 -6.17
CA SER A 121 -9.48 9.58 -7.43
C SER A 121 -9.07 8.11 -7.21
N ASN A 122 -8.01 7.86 -6.43
CA ASN A 122 -7.58 6.51 -6.10
C ASN A 122 -8.60 5.73 -5.27
N MET A 123 -9.32 6.40 -4.35
CA MET A 123 -10.45 5.80 -3.63
C MET A 123 -11.57 5.38 -4.60
N GLN A 124 -11.89 6.19 -5.60
CA GLN A 124 -12.87 5.84 -6.62
C GLN A 124 -12.39 4.67 -7.49
N THR A 125 -11.11 4.65 -7.87
CA THR A 125 -10.51 3.51 -8.58
C THR A 125 -10.58 2.24 -7.75
N ALA A 126 -10.27 2.30 -6.44
CA ALA A 126 -10.36 1.16 -5.54
C ALA A 126 -11.80 0.65 -5.40
N TYR A 127 -12.78 1.56 -5.31
CA TYR A 127 -14.20 1.19 -5.31
C TYR A 127 -14.59 0.45 -6.60
N VAL A 128 -14.21 0.99 -7.77
CA VAL A 128 -14.51 0.38 -9.07
C VAL A 128 -13.78 -0.97 -9.25
N ASP A 129 -12.53 -1.08 -8.80
CA ASP A 129 -11.76 -2.33 -8.79
C ASP A 129 -12.49 -3.40 -7.95
N ALA A 130 -12.84 -3.07 -6.71
CA ALA A 130 -13.56 -3.98 -5.82
C ALA A 130 -14.93 -4.40 -6.39
N ALA A 131 -15.72 -3.45 -6.91
CA ALA A 131 -17.02 -3.71 -7.52
C ALA A 131 -16.91 -4.51 -8.83
N GLY A 132 -15.79 -4.35 -9.55
CA GLY A 132 -15.53 -4.94 -10.86
C GLY A 132 -14.91 -6.32 -10.82
N ARG A 133 -14.59 -6.88 -9.65
CA ARG A 133 -14.07 -8.26 -9.56
C ARG A 133 -15.11 -9.23 -10.13
N THR A 134 -14.68 -10.04 -11.08
CA THR A 134 -15.50 -11.04 -11.77
C THR A 134 -15.07 -12.41 -11.26
N LEU A 135 -16.00 -13.37 -11.10
CA LEU A 135 -15.81 -14.69 -10.48
C LEU A 135 -15.88 -14.72 -8.94
N PRO A 136 -17.02 -14.39 -8.32
CA PRO A 136 -17.21 -14.57 -6.88
C PRO A 136 -17.12 -16.04 -6.48
N ASP A 137 -16.43 -16.32 -5.37
CA ASP A 137 -16.42 -17.63 -4.71
C ASP A 137 -17.79 -17.91 -4.06
N PHE A 138 -18.46 -16.85 -3.60
CA PHE A 138 -19.75 -16.91 -2.92
C PHE A 138 -20.73 -15.89 -3.50
N THR A 139 -21.91 -16.34 -3.92
CA THR A 139 -22.98 -15.49 -4.47
C THR A 139 -24.24 -15.64 -3.64
N GLU A 140 -24.85 -14.53 -3.23
CA GLU A 140 -26.04 -14.46 -2.39
C GLU A 140 -25.95 -15.29 -1.09
N LEU A 141 -24.73 -15.44 -0.55
CA LEU A 141 -24.50 -16.31 0.59
C LEU A 141 -25.34 -15.86 1.79
N TYR A 142 -26.04 -16.82 2.41
CA TYR A 142 -26.99 -16.58 3.51
C TYR A 142 -28.06 -15.52 3.23
N SER A 143 -28.35 -15.24 1.95
CA SER A 143 -29.30 -14.20 1.54
C SER A 143 -28.99 -12.84 2.18
N GLY A 144 -27.69 -12.53 2.33
CA GLY A 144 -27.21 -11.26 2.89
C GLY A 144 -27.12 -11.21 4.41
N ASN A 145 -27.64 -12.20 5.15
CA ASN A 145 -27.56 -12.20 6.62
C ASN A 145 -26.34 -12.98 7.13
N LEU A 146 -25.29 -12.27 7.53
CA LEU A 146 -24.01 -12.84 7.98
C LEU A 146 -23.94 -13.03 9.51
N SER A 147 -25.02 -12.74 10.23
CA SER A 147 -25.09 -12.82 11.69
C SER A 147 -24.77 -14.22 12.20
N GLY A 148 -23.80 -14.32 13.11
CA GLY A 148 -23.36 -15.60 13.71
C GLY A 148 -22.51 -16.48 12.80
N ARG A 149 -22.08 -15.98 11.63
CA ARG A 149 -21.37 -16.79 10.63
C ARG A 149 -19.85 -16.70 10.80
N THR A 150 -19.17 -17.74 10.33
CA THR A 150 -17.72 -17.71 10.08
C THR A 150 -17.49 -17.73 8.58
N LEU A 151 -16.69 -16.81 8.07
CA LEU A 151 -16.45 -16.60 6.65
C LEU A 151 -14.98 -16.88 6.32
N ALA A 152 -14.77 -17.79 5.37
CA ALA A 152 -13.46 -18.11 4.82
C ALA A 152 -12.98 -16.98 3.86
N PRO A 153 -11.69 -16.94 3.49
CA PRO A 153 -11.21 -15.98 2.49
C PRO A 153 -11.92 -16.14 1.16
N GLY A 154 -12.09 -15.05 0.41
CA GLY A 154 -12.72 -15.11 -0.91
C GLY A 154 -13.37 -13.82 -1.37
N LEU A 155 -13.89 -13.88 -2.60
CA LEU A 155 -14.75 -12.86 -3.19
C LEU A 155 -16.22 -13.24 -2.98
N TYR A 156 -16.95 -12.35 -2.31
CA TYR A 156 -18.36 -12.48 -2.00
C TYR A 156 -19.19 -11.46 -2.78
N LYS A 157 -20.39 -11.85 -3.20
CA LYS A 157 -21.29 -10.99 -3.97
C LYS A 157 -22.74 -11.10 -3.54
N TRP A 158 -23.39 -9.96 -3.34
CA TRP A 158 -24.83 -9.82 -3.16
C TRP A 158 -25.41 -8.74 -4.06
N GLY A 159 -26.55 -9.03 -4.66
CA GLY A 159 -27.42 -8.08 -5.37
C GLY A 159 -28.32 -7.27 -4.42
N THR A 160 -28.36 -7.63 -3.14
CA THR A 160 -29.20 -7.01 -2.11
C THR A 160 -28.36 -6.42 -0.97
N ASP A 161 -29.05 -5.94 0.06
CA ASP A 161 -28.45 -5.50 1.32
C ASP A 161 -27.78 -6.67 2.05
N VAL A 162 -26.81 -6.31 2.90
CA VAL A 162 -26.13 -7.22 3.82
C VAL A 162 -26.34 -6.77 5.27
N LEU A 163 -26.63 -7.72 6.14
CA LEU A 163 -26.99 -7.51 7.54
C LEU A 163 -26.09 -8.33 8.49
N ILE A 164 -25.60 -7.68 9.55
CA ILE A 164 -24.83 -8.29 10.64
C ILE A 164 -25.42 -7.81 11.99
N THR A 165 -26.29 -8.59 12.61
CA THR A 165 -26.94 -8.23 13.91
C THR A 165 -26.40 -9.00 15.10
N SER A 166 -25.57 -10.02 14.87
CA SER A 166 -24.76 -10.70 15.89
C SER A 166 -23.37 -10.95 15.34
N ASP A 167 -22.45 -11.39 16.20
CA ASP A 167 -21.04 -11.52 15.87
C ASP A 167 -20.79 -12.31 14.58
N VAL A 168 -19.84 -11.84 13.78
CA VAL A 168 -19.38 -12.51 12.56
C VAL A 168 -17.87 -12.67 12.63
N THR A 169 -17.38 -13.86 12.29
CA THR A 169 -15.95 -14.17 12.31
C THR A 169 -15.39 -14.26 10.90
N LEU A 170 -14.27 -13.60 10.63
CA LEU A 170 -13.46 -13.87 9.44
C LEU A 170 -12.28 -14.77 9.85
N ALA A 171 -12.16 -15.92 9.20
CA ALA A 171 -11.20 -16.95 9.57
C ALA A 171 -10.26 -17.26 8.40
N GLY A 172 -8.98 -16.91 8.56
CA GLY A 172 -7.94 -17.19 7.58
C GLY A 172 -6.59 -16.66 8.05
N THR A 173 -5.58 -16.76 7.21
CA THR A 173 -4.20 -16.35 7.49
C THR A 173 -4.00 -14.84 7.35
N SER A 174 -2.82 -14.35 7.73
CA SER A 174 -2.46 -12.93 7.61
C SER A 174 -2.30 -12.42 6.18
N SER A 175 -2.21 -13.32 5.20
CA SER A 175 -2.11 -13.00 3.77
C SER A 175 -3.43 -13.16 3.02
N ASP A 176 -4.42 -13.80 3.65
CA ASP A 176 -5.71 -14.05 3.02
C ASP A 176 -6.54 -12.77 2.88
N VAL A 177 -7.37 -12.73 1.85
CA VAL A 177 -8.13 -11.55 1.43
C VAL A 177 -9.63 -11.85 1.39
N TRP A 178 -10.41 -10.88 1.86
CA TRP A 178 -11.86 -10.86 1.76
C TRP A 178 -12.29 -9.64 0.96
N ILE A 179 -13.11 -9.86 -0.06
CA ILE A 179 -13.76 -8.78 -0.80
C ILE A 179 -15.25 -9.03 -0.79
N PHE A 180 -16.01 -8.12 -0.20
CA PHE A 180 -17.46 -8.15 -0.15
C PHE A 180 -18.03 -7.13 -1.13
N GLN A 181 -18.66 -7.60 -2.21
CA GLN A 181 -19.41 -6.78 -3.16
C GLN A 181 -20.89 -6.74 -2.77
N ILE A 182 -21.35 -5.58 -2.32
CA ILE A 182 -22.71 -5.38 -1.82
C ILE A 182 -23.37 -4.34 -2.73
N ALA A 183 -24.34 -4.76 -3.54
CA ALA A 183 -25.10 -3.84 -4.39
C ALA A 183 -26.08 -2.98 -3.58
N GLY A 184 -26.60 -3.52 -2.46
CA GLY A 184 -27.42 -2.81 -1.49
C GLY A 184 -26.62 -2.09 -0.40
N ASP A 185 -27.29 -1.81 0.72
CA ASP A 185 -26.72 -1.20 1.91
C ASP A 185 -26.03 -2.26 2.81
N LEU A 186 -25.06 -1.83 3.63
CA LEU A 186 -24.46 -2.66 4.69
C LEU A 186 -24.95 -2.15 6.04
N THR A 187 -25.65 -3.00 6.80
CA THR A 187 -26.12 -2.67 8.14
C THR A 187 -25.51 -3.60 9.17
N MET A 188 -24.81 -3.03 10.15
CA MET A 188 -24.34 -3.72 11.34
C MET A 188 -25.15 -3.26 12.55
N GLY A 189 -25.88 -4.19 13.17
CA GLY A 189 -26.71 -3.93 14.33
C GLY A 189 -25.91 -3.54 15.57
N SER A 190 -26.56 -2.84 16.50
CA SER A 190 -25.94 -2.42 17.76
C SER A 190 -25.34 -3.60 18.53
N GLY A 191 -24.11 -3.43 19.02
CA GLY A 191 -23.40 -4.41 19.83
C GLY A 191 -22.80 -5.58 19.05
N ALA A 192 -23.14 -5.79 17.77
CA ALA A 192 -22.53 -6.83 16.96
C ALA A 192 -21.01 -6.61 16.84
N GLN A 193 -20.22 -7.67 16.85
CA GLN A 193 -18.76 -7.59 16.74
C GLN A 193 -18.25 -8.39 15.52
N MET A 194 -17.33 -7.79 14.78
CA MET A 194 -16.48 -8.54 13.86
C MET A 194 -15.29 -9.13 14.60
N LEU A 195 -15.02 -10.43 14.39
CA LEU A 195 -13.92 -11.14 15.00
C LEU A 195 -12.95 -11.64 13.91
N LEU A 196 -11.65 -11.50 14.15
CA LEU A 196 -10.61 -12.04 13.28
C LEU A 196 -9.98 -13.27 13.93
N SER A 197 -9.81 -14.35 13.16
CA SER A 197 -9.20 -15.59 13.63
C SER A 197 -8.24 -16.17 12.59
N GLY A 198 -7.32 -17.03 13.04
CA GLY A 198 -6.33 -17.68 12.16
C GLY A 198 -5.17 -16.78 11.71
N GLY A 199 -5.13 -15.53 12.16
CA GLY A 199 -4.16 -14.52 11.74
C GLY A 199 -4.71 -13.51 10.72
N ALA A 200 -6.00 -13.61 10.36
CA ALA A 200 -6.68 -12.67 9.48
C ALA A 200 -6.39 -11.21 9.87
N ASN A 201 -6.14 -10.37 8.85
CA ASN A 201 -5.70 -8.99 9.02
C ASN A 201 -6.69 -8.03 8.37
N ALA A 202 -7.10 -7.00 9.09
CA ALA A 202 -8.05 -6.00 8.62
C ALA A 202 -7.60 -5.25 7.35
N ASN A 203 -6.29 -5.15 7.10
CA ASN A 203 -5.80 -4.56 5.85
C ASN A 203 -6.15 -5.37 4.60
N ASN A 204 -6.54 -6.64 4.75
CA ASN A 204 -6.93 -7.51 3.65
C ASN A 204 -8.45 -7.72 3.55
N ILE A 205 -9.24 -6.94 4.29
CA ILE A 205 -10.70 -7.01 4.27
C ILE A 205 -11.24 -5.77 3.57
N PHE A 206 -12.03 -5.96 2.52
CA PHE A 206 -12.57 -4.87 1.70
C PHE A 206 -14.09 -5.01 1.57
N TRP A 207 -14.81 -3.96 1.95
CA TRP A 207 -16.26 -3.86 1.85
C TRP A 207 -16.65 -2.84 0.80
N GLN A 208 -16.99 -3.29 -0.40
CA GLN A 208 -17.54 -2.40 -1.43
C GLN A 208 -19.06 -2.36 -1.29
N VAL A 209 -19.61 -1.16 -1.03
CA VAL A 209 -21.04 -0.96 -0.74
C VAL A 209 -21.65 0.06 -1.70
N GLY A 210 -22.62 -0.38 -2.51
CA GLY A 210 -23.23 0.38 -3.60
C GLY A 210 -24.63 0.93 -3.32
N GLY A 211 -25.22 0.57 -2.18
CA GLY A 211 -26.60 0.90 -1.83
C GLY A 211 -26.93 2.38 -1.77
N GLY A 212 -28.23 2.67 -1.74
CA GLY A 212 -28.77 4.03 -1.78
C GLY A 212 -28.43 4.87 -0.55
N THR A 213 -28.28 4.23 0.61
CA THR A 213 -27.94 4.89 1.89
C THR A 213 -26.44 4.77 2.18
N GLY A 214 -25.86 3.59 1.98
CA GLY A 214 -24.45 3.28 2.22
C GLY A 214 -24.25 2.31 3.37
N VAL A 215 -23.44 2.70 4.36
CA VAL A 215 -23.03 1.85 5.47
C VAL A 215 -23.54 2.41 6.78
N GLU A 216 -24.12 1.55 7.61
CA GLU A 216 -24.64 1.88 8.94
C GLU A 216 -24.03 0.94 9.97
N ILE A 217 -23.25 1.50 10.91
CA ILE A 217 -22.60 0.77 12.00
C ILE A 217 -23.25 1.19 13.32
N GLY A 218 -24.05 0.28 13.88
CA GLY A 218 -24.87 0.49 15.06
C GLY A 218 -24.08 0.79 16.35
N THR A 219 -24.80 1.20 17.39
CA THR A 219 -24.23 1.62 18.67
C THR A 219 -23.34 0.53 19.24
N THR A 220 -22.12 0.88 19.66
CA THR A 220 -21.10 -0.04 20.21
C THR A 220 -20.69 -1.23 19.31
N ALA A 221 -21.12 -1.25 18.04
CA ALA A 221 -20.69 -2.28 17.11
C ALA A 221 -19.22 -2.10 16.71
N HIS A 222 -18.55 -3.20 16.37
CA HIS A 222 -17.15 -3.19 15.95
C HIS A 222 -16.98 -3.80 14.56
N VAL A 223 -16.39 -3.03 13.64
CA VAL A 223 -16.14 -3.46 12.26
C VAL A 223 -14.64 -3.53 11.97
N GLU A 224 -14.27 -4.52 11.16
CA GLU A 224 -12.90 -4.78 10.70
C GLU A 224 -12.82 -4.60 9.18
N GLY A 225 -11.84 -3.83 8.71
CA GLY A 225 -11.52 -3.71 7.30
C GLY A 225 -11.67 -2.32 6.67
N THR A 226 -11.47 -2.26 5.35
CA THR A 226 -11.64 -1.05 4.56
C THR A 226 -13.05 -0.97 3.99
N LEU A 227 -13.83 0.01 4.45
CA LEU A 227 -15.14 0.36 3.90
C LEU A 227 -14.96 1.27 2.68
N LEU A 228 -15.42 0.82 1.51
CA LEU A 228 -15.46 1.54 0.24
C LEU A 228 -16.94 1.80 -0.13
N ALA A 229 -17.48 2.94 0.30
CA ALA A 229 -18.89 3.25 0.15
C ALA A 229 -19.16 4.24 -1.00
N ALA A 230 -20.14 3.94 -1.85
CA ALA A 230 -20.67 4.88 -2.84
C ALA A 230 -21.44 6.04 -2.20
N LYS A 231 -21.99 5.81 -1.00
CA LYS A 231 -22.79 6.74 -0.21
C LYS A 231 -22.17 6.89 1.18
N ALA A 232 -22.97 7.29 2.16
CA ALA A 232 -22.45 7.70 3.45
C ALA A 232 -22.00 6.49 4.28
N ILE A 233 -21.10 6.74 5.23
CA ILE A 233 -20.75 5.78 6.28
C ILE A 233 -21.13 6.41 7.61
N HIS A 234 -22.06 5.79 8.31
CA HIS A 234 -22.59 6.25 9.58
C HIS A 234 -22.11 5.35 10.71
N PHE A 235 -21.38 5.93 11.65
CA PHE A 235 -21.06 5.29 12.92
C PHE A 235 -21.94 5.87 14.01
N ARG A 236 -22.73 5.02 14.67
CA ARG A 236 -23.54 5.39 15.83
C ARG A 236 -22.71 5.41 17.09
N THR A 237 -23.33 5.85 18.19
CA THR A 237 -22.66 6.12 19.46
C THR A 237 -21.72 4.98 19.87
N GLY A 238 -20.44 5.28 20.06
CA GLY A 238 -19.47 4.33 20.59
C GLY A 238 -19.11 3.16 19.67
N ALA A 239 -19.58 3.13 18.41
CA ALA A 239 -19.10 2.17 17.43
C ALA A 239 -17.58 2.33 17.19
N SER A 240 -16.94 1.28 16.71
CA SER A 240 -15.50 1.28 16.46
C SER A 240 -15.12 0.61 15.14
N LEU A 241 -14.00 1.04 14.58
CA LEU A 241 -13.43 0.53 13.35
C LEU A 241 -11.93 0.32 13.50
N ASN A 242 -11.47 -0.87 13.13
CA ASN A 242 -10.09 -1.16 12.79
C ASN A 242 -9.98 -1.26 11.27
N GLY A 243 -9.46 -0.22 10.61
CA GLY A 243 -9.40 -0.18 9.15
C GLY A 243 -9.54 1.22 8.58
N ARG A 244 -10.40 1.39 7.57
CA ARG A 244 -10.56 2.68 6.86
C ARG A 244 -12.01 2.92 6.49
N ALA A 245 -12.48 4.17 6.62
CA ALA A 245 -13.79 4.62 6.15
C ALA A 245 -13.61 5.54 4.94
N LEU A 246 -13.76 4.97 3.74
CA LEU A 246 -13.56 5.64 2.46
C LEU A 246 -14.92 5.83 1.78
N SER A 247 -15.44 7.06 1.81
CA SER A 247 -16.81 7.40 1.38
C SER A 247 -16.80 8.35 0.20
N GLN A 248 -17.60 8.05 -0.84
CA GLN A 248 -17.82 8.98 -1.94
C GLN A 248 -18.81 10.11 -1.60
N THR A 249 -19.41 10.10 -0.41
CA THR A 249 -20.16 11.23 0.14
C THR A 249 -19.57 11.67 1.47
N ALA A 250 -20.23 11.36 2.59
CA ALA A 250 -19.86 11.82 3.92
C ALA A 250 -19.57 10.66 4.87
N VAL A 251 -18.90 10.98 5.98
CA VAL A 251 -18.74 10.11 7.14
C VAL A 251 -19.28 10.83 8.36
N THR A 252 -20.12 10.16 9.16
CA THR A 252 -20.62 10.71 10.43
C THR A 252 -20.18 9.85 11.60
N LEU A 253 -19.73 10.50 12.66
CA LEU A 253 -19.22 9.90 13.88
C LEU A 253 -20.02 10.39 15.09
N ASP A 254 -20.20 9.51 16.06
CA ASP A 254 -20.72 9.79 17.39
C ASP A 254 -19.90 9.01 18.43
N LYS A 255 -18.95 9.71 19.06
CA LYS A 255 -18.08 9.17 20.12
C LYS A 255 -17.37 7.87 19.74
N ASN A 256 -16.85 7.80 18.52
CA ASN A 256 -16.31 6.56 17.97
C ASN A 256 -14.81 6.39 18.21
N THR A 257 -14.35 5.15 18.19
CA THR A 257 -12.92 4.81 18.09
C THR A 257 -12.62 4.33 16.67
N ILE A 258 -11.86 5.12 15.90
CA ILE A 258 -11.56 4.82 14.50
C ILE A 258 -10.05 4.74 14.34
N VAL A 259 -9.52 3.56 14.08
CA VAL A 259 -8.08 3.30 14.05
C VAL A 259 -7.68 2.79 12.68
N ILE A 260 -6.70 3.44 12.06
CA ILE A 260 -6.09 2.90 10.84
C ILE A 260 -5.47 1.56 11.18
N SER A 261 -5.87 0.51 10.48
CA SER A 261 -5.22 -0.78 10.66
C SER A 261 -3.78 -0.65 10.14
N THR A 262 -2.81 -0.60 11.04
CA THR A 262 -1.41 -0.80 10.71
C THR A 262 -1.15 -2.30 10.65
N PRO A 263 -0.33 -2.80 9.70
CA PRO A 263 0.12 -4.19 9.75
C PRO A 263 0.64 -4.50 11.16
N ALA A 264 0.22 -5.62 11.76
CA ALA A 264 0.64 -6.00 13.11
C ALA A 264 2.17 -6.22 13.21
N SER A 265 2.84 -6.39 12.06
CA SER A 265 4.28 -6.54 11.93
C SER A 265 4.75 -5.97 10.57
N SER A 266 5.97 -5.47 10.49
CA SER A 266 6.57 -5.14 9.19
C SER A 266 6.82 -6.40 8.37
N VAL A 267 6.77 -6.25 7.04
CA VAL A 267 7.21 -7.26 6.07
C VAL A 267 8.68 -7.62 6.26
N PHE A 268 9.55 -6.63 6.52
CA PHE A 268 10.99 -6.83 6.62
C PHE A 268 11.43 -6.77 8.08
N ALA A 269 12.21 -7.78 8.50
CA ALA A 269 12.65 -7.88 9.89
C ALA A 269 13.58 -6.73 10.32
N ASP A 270 14.29 -6.12 9.37
CA ASP A 270 15.20 -4.99 9.58
C ASP A 270 14.58 -3.62 9.24
N VAL A 271 13.27 -3.54 8.97
CA VAL A 271 12.56 -2.29 8.72
C VAL A 271 11.33 -2.21 9.63
N PRO A 272 11.49 -1.87 10.92
CA PRO A 272 10.34 -1.78 11.83
C PRO A 272 9.29 -0.78 11.33
N LEU A 273 8.04 -0.91 11.77
CA LEU A 273 6.93 -0.02 11.38
C LEU A 273 7.21 1.47 11.66
N THR A 274 8.08 1.77 12.62
CA THR A 274 8.53 3.12 12.98
C THR A 274 9.64 3.66 12.08
N HIS A 275 10.23 2.83 11.22
CA HIS A 275 11.26 3.27 10.28
C HIS A 275 10.66 4.27 9.29
N TRP A 276 11.32 5.42 9.11
CA TRP A 276 10.81 6.55 8.31
C TRP A 276 10.48 6.18 6.85
N ALA A 277 11.14 5.16 6.30
CA ALA A 277 10.90 4.65 4.95
C ALA A 277 10.01 3.40 4.90
N ASN A 278 9.54 2.84 6.03
CA ASN A 278 8.82 1.57 6.09
C ASN A 278 7.68 1.50 5.06
N SER A 279 6.78 2.50 5.06
CA SER A 279 5.64 2.52 4.15
C SER A 279 6.06 2.58 2.68
N TYR A 280 7.12 3.32 2.33
CA TYR A 280 7.62 3.38 0.95
C TYR A 280 8.26 2.07 0.51
N ILE A 281 8.99 1.43 1.41
CA ILE A 281 9.65 0.14 1.17
C ILE A 281 8.60 -0.94 0.94
N GLU A 282 7.60 -1.03 1.81
CA GLU A 282 6.55 -2.04 1.69
C GLU A 282 5.72 -1.83 0.41
N ARG A 283 5.43 -0.59 0.01
CA ARG A 283 4.78 -0.29 -1.27
C ARG A 283 5.56 -0.82 -2.48
N LEU A 284 6.88 -0.63 -2.51
CA LEU A 284 7.71 -1.20 -3.58
C LEU A 284 7.72 -2.74 -3.56
N TYR A 285 7.74 -3.34 -2.36
CA TYR A 285 7.74 -4.79 -2.22
C TYR A 285 6.42 -5.40 -2.70
N PHE A 286 5.29 -4.88 -2.24
CA PHE A 286 3.97 -5.33 -2.68
C PHE A 286 3.70 -5.02 -4.16
N ALA A 287 4.31 -3.97 -4.71
CA ALA A 287 4.28 -3.71 -6.15
C ALA A 287 5.13 -4.72 -6.96
N GLY A 288 5.93 -5.58 -6.33
CA GLY A 288 6.82 -6.54 -6.98
C GLY A 288 8.07 -5.92 -7.63
N ILE A 289 8.39 -4.68 -7.25
CA ILE A 289 9.54 -3.94 -7.81
C ILE A 289 10.83 -4.36 -7.10
N ILE A 290 10.75 -4.71 -5.81
CA ILE A 290 11.88 -5.14 -4.97
C ILE A 290 11.55 -6.43 -4.21
N SER A 291 12.57 -7.21 -3.86
CA SER A 291 12.41 -8.50 -3.15
C SER A 291 13.15 -8.59 -1.80
N GLY A 292 13.93 -7.58 -1.42
CA GLY A 292 14.81 -7.62 -0.23
C GLY A 292 16.26 -8.01 -0.53
N CYS A 293 17.10 -8.09 0.51
CA CYS A 293 18.50 -8.50 0.45
C CYS A 293 18.76 -9.90 1.07
N SER A 294 17.82 -10.42 1.84
CA SER A 294 17.81 -11.78 2.41
C SER A 294 16.38 -12.28 2.43
N ILE A 295 16.17 -13.60 2.34
CA ILE A 295 14.85 -14.23 2.37
C ILE A 295 14.53 -14.93 3.70
N ASN A 296 15.54 -15.19 4.55
CA ASN A 296 15.32 -15.79 5.87
C ASN A 296 16.39 -15.35 6.89
N PRO A 297 16.09 -14.37 7.77
CA PRO A 297 14.87 -13.56 7.77
C PRO A 297 14.76 -12.70 6.50
N LEU A 298 13.53 -12.34 6.12
CA LEU A 298 13.29 -11.41 5.03
C LEU A 298 13.78 -10.01 5.46
N ASN A 299 14.90 -9.56 4.89
CA ASN A 299 15.51 -8.26 5.19
C ASN A 299 15.50 -7.38 3.95
N TYR A 300 15.36 -6.07 4.14
CA TYR A 300 15.42 -5.08 3.08
C TYR A 300 16.83 -4.48 2.89
N CYS A 301 17.61 -4.37 3.97
CA CYS A 301 18.88 -3.66 4.08
C CYS A 301 18.75 -2.16 3.75
N PRO A 302 17.99 -1.36 4.55
CA PRO A 302 17.64 0.02 4.21
C PRO A 302 18.83 0.95 3.98
N ASP A 303 19.94 0.73 4.68
CA ASP A 303 21.12 1.59 4.63
C ASP A 303 22.15 1.20 3.55
N LYS A 304 21.98 0.04 2.89
CA LYS A 304 22.89 -0.37 1.81
C LYS A 304 22.75 0.61 0.63
N LEU A 305 23.88 0.97 0.03
CA LEU A 305 23.91 1.82 -1.16
C LEU A 305 23.35 1.05 -2.37
N VAL A 306 22.70 1.80 -3.26
CA VAL A 306 22.15 1.27 -4.51
C VAL A 306 23.19 1.39 -5.61
N THR A 307 23.54 0.25 -6.22
CA THR A 307 24.41 0.20 -7.41
C THR A 307 23.66 0.63 -8.67
N ARG A 308 24.39 1.06 -9.70
CA ARG A 308 23.80 1.41 -10.99
C ARG A 308 23.09 0.23 -11.66
N ALA A 309 23.64 -0.98 -11.52
CA ALA A 309 22.99 -2.20 -12.01
C ALA A 309 21.66 -2.48 -11.31
N GLU A 310 21.60 -2.39 -9.98
CA GLU A 310 20.35 -2.50 -9.22
C GLU A 310 19.34 -1.41 -9.64
N MET A 311 19.83 -0.17 -9.84
CA MET A 311 19.00 0.95 -10.30
C MET A 311 18.34 0.67 -11.66
N ALA A 312 19.04 0.05 -12.61
CA ALA A 312 18.48 -0.27 -13.91
C ALA A 312 17.25 -1.20 -13.83
N VAL A 313 17.34 -2.21 -12.96
CA VAL A 313 16.23 -3.15 -12.75
C VAL A 313 15.02 -2.47 -12.15
N VAL A 314 15.22 -1.77 -11.02
CA VAL A 314 14.11 -1.17 -10.28
C VAL A 314 13.47 -0.01 -11.04
N LEU A 315 14.23 0.76 -11.81
CA LEU A 315 13.69 1.87 -12.59
C LEU A 315 12.80 1.38 -13.73
N LEU A 316 13.27 0.40 -14.51
CA LEU A 316 12.47 -0.19 -15.60
C LEU A 316 11.21 -0.89 -15.07
N LYS A 317 11.31 -1.61 -13.95
CA LYS A 317 10.11 -2.18 -13.30
C LYS A 317 9.14 -1.11 -12.79
N SER A 318 9.65 0.02 -12.32
CA SER A 318 8.80 1.13 -11.87
C SER A 318 8.08 1.82 -13.03
N MET A 319 8.71 1.90 -14.21
CA MET A 319 8.12 2.48 -15.42
C MET A 319 7.13 1.55 -16.12
N HIS A 320 7.48 0.27 -16.25
CA HIS A 320 6.78 -0.68 -17.12
C HIS A 320 5.96 -1.73 -16.36
N GLY A 321 6.06 -1.77 -15.03
CA GLY A 321 5.42 -2.76 -14.16
C GLY A 321 6.35 -3.89 -13.71
N SER A 322 5.96 -4.61 -12.66
CA SER A 322 6.81 -5.62 -12.01
C SER A 322 7.04 -6.90 -12.81
N SER A 323 6.14 -7.22 -13.74
CA SER A 323 6.28 -8.33 -14.68
C SER A 323 7.15 -8.00 -15.89
N TYR A 324 7.59 -6.75 -16.03
CA TYR A 324 8.42 -6.35 -17.14
C TYR A 324 9.72 -7.18 -17.18
N ALA A 325 10.04 -7.68 -18.37
CA ALA A 325 11.30 -8.32 -18.67
C ALA A 325 11.89 -7.64 -19.92
N PRO A 326 13.11 -7.09 -19.84
CA PRO A 326 13.73 -6.46 -21.01
C PRO A 326 14.03 -7.51 -22.09
N PRO A 327 14.10 -7.09 -23.37
CA PRO A 327 14.54 -7.95 -24.46
C PRO A 327 15.92 -8.57 -24.20
N ALA A 328 16.18 -9.73 -24.82
CA ALA A 328 17.47 -10.40 -24.72
C ALA A 328 18.63 -9.49 -25.18
N VAL A 329 19.79 -9.63 -24.51
CA VAL A 329 20.97 -8.77 -24.74
C VAL A 329 21.49 -8.86 -26.17
N GLY A 330 21.40 -10.03 -26.80
CA GLY A 330 22.06 -10.29 -28.08
C GLY A 330 23.59 -10.32 -27.95
N ALA A 331 24.30 -9.93 -29.00
CA ALA A 331 25.76 -10.04 -29.08
C ALA A 331 26.53 -9.02 -28.21
N SER A 332 25.90 -7.91 -27.81
CA SER A 332 26.53 -6.85 -27.01
C SER A 332 25.51 -6.05 -26.22
N THR A 333 25.93 -5.58 -25.04
CA THR A 333 25.22 -4.63 -24.18
C THR A 333 25.37 -3.18 -24.65
N GLY A 334 26.36 -2.89 -25.49
CA GLY A 334 26.78 -1.53 -25.85
C GLY A 334 27.75 -0.88 -24.87
N PHE A 335 28.13 -1.57 -23.78
CA PHE A 335 29.08 -1.08 -22.78
C PHE A 335 30.28 -2.03 -22.63
N ALA A 336 31.49 -1.49 -22.58
CA ALA A 336 32.72 -2.29 -22.53
C ALA A 336 32.92 -3.04 -21.21
N ASP A 337 32.36 -2.52 -20.10
CA ASP A 337 32.44 -3.08 -18.76
C ASP A 337 31.19 -3.89 -18.34
N VAL A 338 30.26 -4.15 -19.26
CA VAL A 338 29.09 -4.99 -19.00
C VAL A 338 29.07 -6.15 -19.97
N PRO A 339 29.66 -7.31 -19.59
CA PRO A 339 29.56 -8.53 -20.38
C PRO A 339 28.10 -8.96 -20.59
N VAL A 340 27.79 -9.64 -21.69
CA VAL A 340 26.43 -10.15 -21.96
C VAL A 340 25.94 -11.17 -20.91
N SER A 341 26.88 -11.79 -20.18
CA SER A 341 26.61 -12.70 -19.06
C SER A 341 26.36 -11.99 -17.73
N HIS A 342 26.55 -10.66 -17.65
CA HIS A 342 26.27 -9.90 -16.44
C HIS A 342 24.79 -10.00 -16.10
N TRP A 343 24.45 -10.23 -14.83
CA TRP A 343 23.07 -10.46 -14.38
C TRP A 343 22.10 -9.33 -14.76
N ALA A 344 22.59 -8.09 -14.80
CA ALA A 344 21.82 -6.91 -15.19
C ALA A 344 21.99 -6.50 -16.67
N ALA A 345 22.68 -7.29 -17.50
CA ALA A 345 23.04 -6.90 -18.88
C ALA A 345 21.84 -6.45 -19.72
N ALA A 346 20.74 -7.21 -19.69
CA ALA A 346 19.53 -6.90 -20.46
C ALA A 346 18.85 -5.60 -19.96
N TRP A 347 18.81 -5.42 -18.64
CA TRP A 347 18.24 -4.25 -17.99
C TRP A 347 19.06 -2.98 -18.29
N ILE A 348 20.39 -3.09 -18.18
CA ILE A 348 21.31 -1.99 -18.47
C ILE A 348 21.19 -1.56 -19.94
N LYS A 349 21.23 -2.54 -20.86
CA LYS A 349 21.06 -2.29 -22.30
C LYS A 349 19.72 -1.60 -22.57
N GLN A 350 18.64 -2.12 -22.00
CA GLN A 350 17.31 -1.56 -22.22
C GLN A 350 17.19 -0.14 -21.68
N LEU A 351 17.73 0.15 -20.49
CA LEU A 351 17.71 1.50 -19.93
C LEU A 351 18.49 2.51 -20.80
N ALA A 352 19.55 2.05 -21.45
CA ALA A 352 20.30 2.85 -22.42
C ALA A 352 19.54 3.04 -23.75
N VAL A 353 18.88 1.99 -24.25
CA VAL A 353 18.01 2.05 -25.44
C VAL A 353 16.85 3.04 -25.23
N GLU A 354 16.28 3.07 -24.03
CA GLU A 354 15.24 4.05 -23.66
C GLU A 354 15.80 5.47 -23.46
N GLY A 355 17.11 5.70 -23.62
CA GLY A 355 17.73 7.02 -23.58
C GLY A 355 17.75 7.67 -22.19
N ILE A 356 17.55 6.87 -21.14
CA ILE A 356 17.52 7.35 -19.74
C ILE A 356 18.93 7.53 -19.20
N ILE A 357 19.87 6.67 -19.60
CA ILE A 357 21.25 6.67 -19.14
C ILE A 357 22.23 6.46 -20.30
N SER A 358 23.38 7.14 -20.27
CA SER A 358 24.43 7.04 -21.31
C SER A 358 25.71 6.38 -20.80
N GLY A 359 25.73 5.87 -19.56
CA GLY A 359 26.92 5.30 -18.92
C GLY A 359 27.67 6.27 -18.01
N CYS A 360 28.94 5.98 -17.75
CA CYS A 360 29.86 6.78 -16.91
C CYS A 360 31.02 7.39 -17.69
N GLY A 361 31.04 7.24 -19.02
CA GLY A 361 32.09 7.73 -19.92
C GLY A 361 32.96 6.60 -20.49
N ALA A 362 33.75 6.93 -21.52
CA ALA A 362 34.67 5.99 -22.19
C ALA A 362 34.03 4.66 -22.68
N GLY A 363 32.73 4.68 -23.00
CA GLY A 363 32.00 3.46 -23.39
C GLY A 363 31.64 2.52 -22.24
N ASN A 364 31.79 2.94 -20.98
CA ASN A 364 31.48 2.16 -19.80
C ASN A 364 30.15 2.56 -19.16
N TYR A 365 29.51 1.61 -18.47
CA TYR A 365 28.30 1.81 -17.68
C TYR A 365 28.59 2.05 -16.19
N CYS A 366 29.65 1.44 -15.65
CA CYS A 366 30.02 1.34 -14.25
C CYS A 366 28.94 0.65 -13.38
N PRO A 367 28.63 -0.65 -13.60
CA PRO A 367 27.48 -1.32 -12.99
C PRO A 367 27.52 -1.37 -11.45
N ASP A 368 28.70 -1.54 -10.87
CA ASP A 368 28.87 -1.70 -9.42
C ASP A 368 29.05 -0.36 -8.69
N ALA A 369 29.21 0.74 -9.43
CA ALA A 369 29.35 2.06 -8.82
C ALA A 369 28.01 2.48 -8.18
N PRO A 370 28.03 3.10 -6.99
CA PRO A 370 26.83 3.60 -6.35
C PRO A 370 26.23 4.76 -7.14
N VAL A 371 24.91 4.90 -7.08
CA VAL A 371 24.20 6.05 -7.65
C VAL A 371 24.23 7.21 -6.66
N ASN A 372 24.76 8.36 -7.08
CA ASN A 372 24.66 9.59 -6.30
C ASN A 372 23.35 10.35 -6.57
N ARG A 373 23.00 11.26 -5.68
CA ARG A 373 21.72 12.00 -5.71
C ARG A 373 21.56 12.87 -6.96
N ALA A 374 22.65 13.47 -7.47
CA ALA A 374 22.59 14.24 -8.70
C ALA A 374 22.24 13.37 -9.92
N VAL A 375 22.84 12.19 -10.04
CA VAL A 375 22.50 11.21 -11.09
C VAL A 375 21.06 10.72 -10.91
N MET A 376 20.63 10.46 -9.67
CA MET A 376 19.25 10.06 -9.37
C MET A 376 18.22 11.08 -9.89
N ALA A 377 18.47 12.39 -9.73
CA ALA A 377 17.55 13.42 -10.23
C ALA A 377 17.35 13.35 -11.75
N VAL A 378 18.44 13.14 -12.50
CA VAL A 378 18.37 13.01 -13.97
C VAL A 378 17.64 11.74 -14.36
N LEU A 379 17.98 10.60 -13.75
CA LEU A 379 17.36 9.32 -14.06
C LEU A 379 15.85 9.33 -13.84
N LEU A 380 15.39 9.84 -12.69
CA LEU A 380 13.97 9.85 -12.35
C LEU A 380 13.16 10.76 -13.28
N LEU A 381 13.65 11.96 -13.58
CA LEU A 381 12.90 12.89 -14.43
C LEU A 381 12.89 12.45 -15.89
N LYS A 382 13.97 11.86 -16.40
CA LYS A 382 13.97 11.25 -17.74
C LYS A 382 13.08 10.02 -17.81
N ALA A 383 13.08 9.18 -16.77
CA ALA A 383 12.20 8.03 -16.70
C ALA A 383 10.71 8.43 -16.63
N LYS A 384 10.40 9.50 -15.89
CA LYS A 384 9.03 9.99 -15.72
C LYS A 384 8.49 10.72 -16.94
N HIS A 385 9.30 11.58 -17.57
CA HIS A 385 8.86 12.49 -18.63
C HIS A 385 9.36 12.12 -20.03
N GLY A 386 10.20 11.09 -20.14
CA GLY A 386 10.81 10.63 -21.38
C GLY A 386 12.26 11.10 -21.57
N SER A 387 12.98 10.42 -22.46
CA SER A 387 14.43 10.59 -22.69
C SER A 387 14.84 11.99 -23.15
N GLY A 388 13.96 12.67 -23.89
CA GLY A 388 14.15 14.04 -24.37
C GLY A 388 13.85 15.13 -23.34
N TYR A 389 13.45 14.75 -22.11
CA TYR A 389 13.03 15.72 -21.11
C TYR A 389 14.18 16.67 -20.70
N THR A 390 13.92 17.96 -20.88
CA THR A 390 14.77 19.07 -20.44
C THR A 390 14.01 19.89 -19.42
N PRO A 391 14.47 19.97 -18.15
CA PRO A 391 13.81 20.75 -17.13
C PRO A 391 13.83 22.26 -17.44
N PRO A 392 12.92 23.04 -16.84
CA PRO A 392 12.97 24.50 -16.91
C PRO A 392 14.32 25.07 -16.45
N VAL A 393 14.70 26.24 -16.99
CA VAL A 393 15.94 26.93 -16.59
C VAL A 393 15.96 27.22 -15.09
N VAL A 394 17.15 27.12 -14.48
CA VAL A 394 17.32 27.24 -13.02
C VAL A 394 16.93 28.63 -12.50
N GLY A 395 17.14 29.70 -13.29
CA GLY A 395 16.99 31.08 -12.81
C GLY A 395 18.10 31.46 -11.82
N ALA A 396 17.81 32.40 -10.92
CA ALA A 396 18.81 32.98 -10.01
C ALA A 396 19.30 32.04 -8.90
N SER A 397 18.54 31.00 -8.56
CA SER A 397 18.89 30.04 -7.50
C SER A 397 18.21 28.69 -7.69
N THR A 398 18.91 27.63 -7.28
CA THR A 398 18.39 26.26 -7.16
C THR A 398 17.52 26.06 -5.92
N GLY A 399 17.63 26.96 -4.93
CA GLY A 399 17.07 26.79 -3.59
C GLY A 399 17.96 26.03 -2.61
N PHE A 400 19.15 25.56 -3.04
CA PHE A 400 20.10 24.84 -2.19
C PHE A 400 21.46 25.52 -2.18
N SER A 401 22.06 25.64 -1.00
CA SER A 401 23.37 26.30 -0.85
C SER A 401 24.53 25.48 -1.40
N ASP A 402 24.38 24.16 -1.52
CA ASP A 402 25.38 23.22 -2.05
C ASP A 402 25.16 22.83 -3.52
N VAL A 403 24.21 23.47 -4.20
CA VAL A 403 23.97 23.28 -5.64
C VAL A 403 24.02 24.63 -6.34
N PRO A 404 25.21 25.07 -6.81
CA PRO A 404 25.33 26.26 -7.65
C PRO A 404 24.46 26.15 -8.91
N VAL A 405 24.00 27.28 -9.45
CA VAL A 405 23.20 27.31 -10.69
C VAL A 405 23.96 26.75 -11.91
N SER A 406 25.30 26.75 -11.86
CA SER A 406 26.20 26.15 -12.85
C SER A 406 26.42 24.65 -12.69
N HIS A 407 25.92 24.03 -11.61
CA HIS A 407 26.05 22.60 -11.40
C HIS A 407 25.31 21.85 -12.52
N TRP A 408 25.94 20.84 -13.12
CA TRP A 408 25.40 20.12 -14.29
C TRP A 408 24.00 19.54 -14.08
N ALA A 409 23.66 19.16 -12.84
CA ALA A 409 22.35 18.64 -12.46
C ALA A 409 21.38 19.70 -11.90
N ALA A 410 21.75 20.99 -11.85
CA ALA A 410 21.00 22.03 -11.13
C ALA A 410 19.53 22.14 -11.56
N ALA A 411 19.27 22.11 -12.87
CA ALA A 411 17.91 22.18 -13.43
C ALA A 411 17.07 20.96 -13.06
N TYR A 412 17.66 19.76 -13.14
CA TYR A 412 17.00 18.51 -12.75
C TYR A 412 16.72 18.47 -11.25
N ILE A 413 17.67 18.89 -10.41
CA ILE A 413 17.51 18.95 -8.95
C ILE A 413 16.36 19.90 -8.57
N LYS A 414 16.35 21.10 -9.15
CA LYS A 414 15.30 22.09 -8.90
C LYS A 414 13.92 21.56 -9.30
N GLN A 415 13.84 20.93 -10.47
CA GLN A 415 12.58 20.35 -10.95
C GLN A 415 12.11 19.17 -10.08
N LEU A 416 13.03 18.31 -9.63
CA LEU A 416 12.71 17.16 -8.77
C LEU A 416 12.05 17.63 -7.46
N VAL A 417 12.47 18.79 -6.94
CA VAL A 417 11.91 19.42 -5.74
C VAL A 417 10.58 20.10 -6.04
N ALA A 418 10.46 20.78 -7.18
CA ALA A 418 9.21 21.37 -7.64
C ALA A 418 8.09 20.31 -7.80
N GLU A 419 8.46 19.07 -8.18
CA GLU A 419 7.53 17.93 -8.25
C GLU A 419 7.27 17.25 -6.90
N GLY A 420 7.81 17.76 -5.80
CA GLY A 420 7.60 17.22 -4.46
C GLY A 420 8.27 15.87 -4.19
N ILE A 421 9.14 15.41 -5.08
CA ILE A 421 9.82 14.11 -4.99
C ILE A 421 10.85 14.14 -3.84
N THR A 422 11.54 15.25 -3.63
CA THR A 422 12.48 15.41 -2.51
C THR A 422 12.49 16.83 -1.96
N SER A 423 12.94 16.98 -0.71
CA SER A 423 13.17 18.28 -0.04
C SER A 423 14.65 18.51 0.26
N GLY A 424 15.55 17.71 -0.32
CA GLY A 424 16.98 17.74 -0.01
C GLY A 424 17.38 16.80 1.13
N CYS A 425 18.54 17.05 1.73
CA CYS A 425 19.10 16.28 2.85
C CYS A 425 19.00 17.02 4.20
N GLY A 426 18.34 18.19 4.24
CA GLY A 426 18.17 19.01 5.43
C GLY A 426 19.06 20.26 5.43
N GLY A 427 18.77 21.23 6.30
CA GLY A 427 19.60 22.44 6.46
C GLY A 427 19.73 23.33 5.21
N GLY A 428 18.79 23.25 4.26
CA GLY A 428 18.89 23.96 2.98
C GLY A 428 19.87 23.32 1.98
N LEU A 429 20.27 22.06 2.19
CA LEU A 429 21.20 21.31 1.34
C LEU A 429 20.48 20.23 0.52
N TYR A 430 20.99 19.94 -0.68
CA TYR A 430 20.53 18.83 -1.51
C TYR A 430 21.40 17.56 -1.35
N CYS A 431 22.68 17.73 -1.06
CA CYS A 431 23.73 16.72 -1.02
C CYS A 431 23.94 16.00 -2.37
N PRO A 432 24.28 16.70 -3.47
CA PRO A 432 24.29 16.12 -4.83
C PRO A 432 25.27 14.94 -5.00
N ASN A 433 26.39 14.97 -4.28
CA ASN A 433 27.44 13.96 -4.36
C ASN A 433 27.23 12.79 -3.40
N ALA A 434 26.26 12.86 -2.48
CA ALA A 434 25.99 11.76 -1.57
C ALA A 434 25.37 10.57 -2.33
N ASN A 435 25.80 9.37 -1.98
CA ASN A 435 25.26 8.13 -2.54
C ASN A 435 23.88 7.83 -1.96
N VAL A 436 23.02 7.23 -2.79
CA VAL A 436 21.64 6.92 -2.44
C VAL A 436 21.55 5.57 -1.73
N THR A 437 20.95 5.55 -0.55
CA THR A 437 20.61 4.31 0.16
C THR A 437 19.34 3.67 -0.41
N ARG A 438 19.14 2.37 -0.15
CA ARG A 438 17.91 1.67 -0.56
C ARG A 438 16.65 2.30 0.03
N ALA A 439 16.67 2.72 1.28
CA ALA A 439 15.55 3.44 1.88
C ALA A 439 15.22 4.75 1.14
N GLN A 440 16.23 5.52 0.74
CA GLN A 440 16.04 6.74 -0.05
C GLN A 440 15.51 6.44 -1.46
N LEU A 441 16.04 5.40 -2.11
CA LEU A 441 15.53 4.91 -3.39
C LEU A 441 14.04 4.58 -3.32
N ALA A 442 13.58 3.94 -2.24
CA ALA A 442 12.16 3.63 -2.07
C ALA A 442 11.29 4.88 -2.10
N VAL A 443 11.68 5.92 -1.35
CA VAL A 443 10.96 7.20 -1.36
C VAL A 443 10.98 7.84 -2.75
N PHE A 444 12.15 7.84 -3.40
CA PHE A 444 12.31 8.42 -4.73
C PHE A 444 11.39 7.77 -5.76
N LEU A 445 11.40 6.44 -5.87
CA LEU A 445 10.60 5.71 -6.86
C LEU A 445 9.10 5.86 -6.58
N VAL A 446 8.69 5.66 -5.32
CA VAL A 446 7.27 5.75 -4.95
C VAL A 446 6.70 7.14 -5.23
N LYS A 447 7.43 8.21 -4.90
CA LYS A 447 6.99 9.57 -5.18
C LYS A 447 7.01 9.90 -6.67
N THR A 448 8.02 9.41 -7.41
CA THR A 448 8.17 9.69 -8.85
C THR A 448 7.03 9.07 -9.66
N PHE A 449 6.71 7.79 -9.41
CA PHE A 449 5.77 7.01 -10.21
C PHE A 449 4.41 6.78 -9.51
N ASN A 450 4.20 7.40 -8.34
CA ASN A 450 3.01 7.22 -7.52
C ASN A 450 2.70 5.74 -7.25
N ILE A 451 3.75 4.95 -6.97
CA ILE A 451 3.65 3.50 -6.78
C ILE A 451 2.74 3.26 -5.59
N PRO A 452 1.68 2.47 -5.76
CA PRO A 452 0.54 2.40 -4.86
C PRO A 452 0.84 1.98 -3.43
#